data_AF-A0A644UJ41-F1
#
_entry.id   AF-A0A644UJ41-F1
#
_cell.length_a   1.000
_cell.length_b   1.000
_cell.length_c   1.000
_cell.angle_alpha   90.00
_cell.angle_beta   90.00
_cell.angle_gamma   90.00
#
_symmetry.space_group_name_H-M   'P 1'
#
loop_
_entity.id
_entity.type
_entity.pdbx_description
1 polymer ?
#
loop_
_entity_poly.entity_id
_entity_poly.type
_entity_poly.pdbx_seq_one_letter_code
_entity_poly.pdbx_strand_id
1 'polypeptide(L)'
;MLFRKKKTYENCYKWCRQNNGTCFYCYEDKPVAYAFVGEKGICQDCLDNFKIGHAGTDRHIITYLTNQLHSHEETVACLKKYGLKLAPNGQKNGVHYYYGINNMGIFNNYCAIIYGITNIDTVDKETKEKIMDSYNEIEIFKDGGIRIAY
;
A
#
# COMPACT_ATOMS: atom_id res chain seq x y z
N MET A 1 3.72 -21.06 10.21
CA MET A 1 4.21 -20.14 9.17
C MET A 1 4.04 -18.71 9.67
N LEU A 2 5.09 -17.89 9.70
CA LEU A 2 4.99 -16.50 10.17
C LEU A 2 4.73 -15.58 8.97
N PHE A 3 3.49 -15.13 8.80
CA PHE A 3 3.16 -14.07 7.86
C PHE A 3 4.02 -12.83 8.17
N ARG A 4 4.90 -12.45 7.24
CA ARG A 4 5.73 -11.24 7.40
C ARG A 4 4.97 -10.06 6.83
N LYS A 5 4.30 -9.30 7.69
CA LYS A 5 3.77 -8.00 7.32
C LYS A 5 4.94 -7.10 6.91
N LYS A 6 5.05 -6.76 5.62
CA LYS A 6 6.11 -5.89 5.11
C LYS A 6 5.92 -4.48 5.69
N LYS A 7 6.97 -3.97 6.34
CA LYS A 7 7.00 -2.60 6.89
C LYS A 7 7.73 -1.63 5.97
N THR A 8 8.56 -2.14 5.07
CA THR A 8 9.34 -1.37 4.10
C THR A 8 8.81 -1.62 2.69
N TYR A 9 8.93 -0.61 1.84
CA TYR A 9 8.58 -0.75 0.44
C TYR A 9 9.47 -1.80 -0.23
N GLU A 10 8.89 -2.67 -1.04
CA GLU A 10 9.64 -3.54 -1.94
C GLU A 10 8.95 -3.59 -3.30
N ASN A 11 9.69 -3.29 -4.35
CA ASN A 11 9.16 -3.35 -5.70
C ASN A 11 8.99 -4.82 -6.15
N CYS A 12 7.75 -5.24 -6.39
CA CYS A 12 7.42 -6.62 -6.76
C CYS A 12 8.08 -7.06 -8.09
N TYR A 13 8.30 -6.15 -9.04
CA TYR A 13 8.98 -6.46 -10.31
C TYR A 13 10.48 -6.71 -10.10
N LYS A 14 11.13 -5.93 -9.23
CA LYS A 14 12.53 -6.15 -8.86
C LYS A 14 12.67 -7.47 -8.11
N TRP A 15 11.80 -7.71 -7.12
CA TRP A 15 11.76 -8.97 -6.39
C TRP A 15 11.59 -10.17 -7.32
N CYS A 16 10.64 -10.10 -8.28
CA CYS A 16 10.33 -11.17 -9.22
C CYS A 16 11.55 -11.60 -10.04
N ARG A 17 12.46 -10.67 -10.37
CA ARG A 17 13.71 -10.95 -11.10
C ARG A 17 14.81 -11.55 -10.23
N GLN A 18 14.80 -11.28 -8.93
CA GLN A 18 15.91 -11.57 -8.01
C GLN A 18 15.67 -12.78 -7.12
N ASN A 19 14.43 -13.25 -7.01
CA ASN A 19 14.04 -14.30 -6.07
C ASN A 19 13.36 -15.46 -6.80
N ASN A 20 13.60 -16.68 -6.32
CA ASN A 20 13.04 -17.90 -6.92
C ASN A 20 11.66 -18.28 -6.39
N GLY A 21 11.21 -17.69 -5.27
CA GLY A 21 9.88 -17.92 -4.74
C GLY A 21 8.78 -17.39 -5.64
N THR A 22 7.64 -18.07 -5.67
CA THR A 22 6.44 -17.66 -6.41
C THR A 22 5.52 -16.77 -5.58
N CYS A 23 5.57 -16.86 -4.24
CA CYS A 23 4.83 -15.96 -3.34
C CYS A 23 5.68 -14.76 -2.86
N PHE A 24 5.22 -13.54 -3.09
CA PHE A 24 5.91 -12.30 -2.70
C PHE A 24 6.06 -12.08 -1.19
N TYR A 25 5.16 -12.66 -0.41
CA TYR A 25 5.04 -12.37 1.02
C TYR A 25 5.82 -13.37 1.87
N CYS A 26 5.77 -14.66 1.53
CA CYS A 26 6.54 -15.69 2.22
C CYS A 26 7.83 -16.10 1.50
N TYR A 27 8.04 -15.69 0.24
CA TYR A 27 9.22 -16.02 -0.59
C TYR A 27 9.38 -17.52 -0.86
N GLU A 28 8.39 -18.33 -0.51
CA GLU A 28 8.36 -19.75 -0.78
C GLU A 28 7.78 -20.03 -2.16
N ASP A 29 8.12 -21.19 -2.72
CA ASP A 29 7.52 -21.68 -3.93
C ASP A 29 6.21 -22.41 -3.61
N LYS A 30 5.08 -21.73 -3.81
CA LYS A 30 3.73 -22.20 -3.50
C LYS A 30 2.77 -21.86 -4.63
N PRO A 31 1.70 -22.65 -4.83
CA PRO A 31 0.64 -22.29 -5.76
C PRO A 31 0.13 -20.86 -5.53
N VAL A 32 0.15 -20.07 -6.60
CA VAL A 32 -0.27 -18.67 -6.57
C VAL A 32 -1.80 -18.61 -6.64
N ALA A 33 -2.41 -18.03 -5.62
CA ALA A 33 -3.85 -17.76 -5.58
C ALA A 33 -4.21 -16.55 -6.44
N TYR A 34 -3.35 -15.52 -6.45
CA TYR A 34 -3.50 -14.36 -7.30
C TYR A 34 -2.14 -13.89 -7.82
N ALA A 35 -1.99 -13.89 -9.15
CA ALA A 35 -0.77 -13.47 -9.83
C ALA A 35 -0.75 -11.96 -10.07
N PHE A 36 0.36 -11.30 -9.72
CA PHE A 36 0.56 -9.88 -9.98
C PHE A 36 1.56 -9.61 -11.11
N VAL A 37 2.55 -10.50 -11.33
CA VAL A 37 3.60 -10.36 -12.36
C VAL A 37 4.02 -11.75 -12.86
N GLY A 38 3.65 -12.08 -14.10
CA GLY A 38 3.89 -13.41 -14.66
C GLY A 38 3.19 -14.49 -13.84
N GLU A 39 3.90 -15.58 -13.52
CA GLU A 39 3.40 -16.66 -12.65
C GLU A 39 3.65 -16.40 -11.16
N LYS A 40 4.12 -15.20 -10.78
CA LYS A 40 4.40 -14.84 -9.39
C LYS A 40 3.33 -13.95 -8.79
N GLY A 41 3.06 -14.16 -7.52
CA GLY A 41 1.84 -13.68 -6.88
C GLY A 41 1.84 -13.77 -5.37
N ILE A 42 0.64 -13.92 -4.82
CA ILE A 42 0.38 -14.26 -3.42
C ILE A 42 -0.18 -15.69 -3.37
N CYS A 43 0.30 -16.52 -2.45
CA CYS A 43 -0.29 -17.83 -2.19
C CYS A 43 -1.54 -17.70 -1.30
N GLN A 44 -2.40 -18.73 -1.28
CA GLN A 44 -3.66 -18.70 -0.52
C GLN A 44 -3.44 -18.41 0.98
N ASP A 45 -2.48 -19.08 1.62
CA ASP A 45 -2.17 -18.87 3.05
C ASP A 45 -1.84 -17.40 3.37
N CYS A 46 -1.10 -16.73 2.48
CA CYS A 46 -0.73 -15.33 2.65
C CYS A 46 -1.90 -14.39 2.34
N LEU A 47 -2.78 -14.77 1.41
CA LEU A 47 -3.99 -14.01 1.08
C LEU A 47 -5.00 -14.05 2.23
N ASP A 48 -5.22 -15.22 2.84
CA ASP A 48 -6.16 -15.40 3.96
C ASP A 48 -5.74 -14.60 5.20
N ASN A 49 -4.43 -14.50 5.43
CA ASN A 49 -3.84 -13.76 6.54
C ASN A 49 -3.44 -12.32 6.18
N PHE A 50 -3.81 -11.86 4.98
CA PHE A 50 -3.31 -10.61 4.45
C PHE A 50 -3.73 -9.41 5.31
N LYS A 51 -2.75 -8.55 5.61
CA LYS A 51 -2.94 -7.23 6.23
C LYS A 51 -2.06 -6.22 5.51
N ILE A 52 -2.66 -5.10 5.11
CA ILE A 52 -1.96 -4.03 4.41
C ILE A 52 -0.90 -3.45 5.36
N GLY A 53 0.36 -3.49 4.92
CA GLY A 53 1.51 -2.94 5.61
C GLY A 53 2.06 -1.71 4.92
N HIS A 54 2.20 -1.77 3.60
CA HIS A 54 2.66 -0.65 2.79
C HIS A 54 1.85 -0.58 1.51
N ALA A 55 0.95 0.41 1.38
CA ALA A 55 -0.04 0.45 0.31
C ALA A 55 0.58 0.39 -1.09
N GLY A 56 1.71 1.07 -1.31
CA GLY A 56 2.45 0.97 -2.58
C GLY A 56 2.97 -0.43 -2.92
N THR A 57 3.46 -1.19 -1.92
CA THR A 57 3.91 -2.58 -2.07
C THR A 57 2.74 -3.52 -2.30
N ASP A 58 1.66 -3.28 -1.56
CA ASP A 58 0.47 -4.11 -1.48
C ASP A 58 -0.56 -3.83 -2.58
N ARG A 59 -0.29 -2.85 -3.45
CA ARG A 59 -1.25 -2.29 -4.42
C ARG A 59 -1.96 -3.34 -5.27
N HIS A 60 -1.28 -4.39 -5.69
CA HIS A 60 -1.87 -5.44 -6.52
C HIS A 60 -2.91 -6.25 -5.74
N ILE A 61 -2.63 -6.54 -4.47
CA ILE A 61 -3.58 -7.23 -3.59
C ILE A 61 -4.73 -6.31 -3.24
N ILE A 62 -4.44 -5.02 -2.99
CA ILE A 62 -5.49 -4.02 -2.77
C ILE A 62 -6.44 -3.96 -3.97
N THR A 63 -5.93 -3.81 -5.19
CA THR A 63 -6.74 -3.80 -6.41
C THR A 63 -7.58 -5.08 -6.54
N TYR A 64 -7.00 -6.25 -6.24
CA TYR A 64 -7.75 -7.51 -6.22
C TYR A 64 -8.88 -7.51 -5.18
N LEU A 65 -8.62 -7.06 -3.96
CA LEU A 65 -9.59 -7.03 -2.86
C LEU A 65 -10.70 -5.99 -3.05
N THR A 66 -10.47 -4.98 -3.88
CA THR A 66 -11.44 -3.90 -4.13
C THR A 66 -12.11 -3.97 -5.50
N ASN A 67 -11.79 -4.95 -6.35
CA ASN A 67 -12.25 -4.99 -7.74
C ASN A 67 -13.77 -5.16 -7.94
N GLN A 68 -14.49 -5.68 -6.96
CA GLN A 68 -15.95 -5.85 -6.98
C GLN A 68 -16.69 -4.81 -6.12
N LEU A 69 -15.99 -3.81 -5.59
CA LEU A 69 -16.62 -2.74 -4.81
C LEU A 69 -17.11 -1.65 -5.76
N HIS A 70 -18.29 -1.10 -5.47
CA HIS A 70 -18.99 -0.19 -6.38
C HIS A 70 -19.21 1.20 -5.77
N SER A 71 -18.66 1.43 -4.58
CA SER A 71 -18.74 2.72 -3.91
C SER A 71 -17.45 3.08 -3.19
N HIS A 72 -17.29 4.39 -3.03
CA HIS A 72 -16.24 4.98 -2.24
C HIS A 72 -16.24 4.44 -0.79
N GLU A 73 -17.41 4.40 -0.15
CA GLU A 73 -17.57 4.00 1.25
C GLU A 73 -17.20 2.54 1.48
N GLU A 74 -17.64 1.64 0.59
CA GLU A 74 -17.26 0.23 0.63
C GLU A 74 -15.75 0.06 0.50
N THR A 75 -15.14 0.81 -0.41
CA THR A 75 -13.69 0.77 -0.63
C THR A 75 -12.92 1.24 0.61
N VAL A 76 -13.32 2.36 1.20
CA VAL A 76 -12.73 2.87 2.44
C VAL A 76 -12.90 1.86 3.60
N ALA A 77 -14.09 1.27 3.75
CA ALA A 77 -14.36 0.28 4.79
C ALA A 77 -13.51 -0.98 4.60
N CYS A 78 -13.37 -1.46 3.36
CA CYS A 78 -12.53 -2.61 3.01
C CYS A 78 -11.06 -2.35 3.36
N LEU A 79 -10.50 -1.21 2.92
CA LEU A 79 -9.10 -0.84 3.21
C LEU A 79 -8.82 -0.78 4.72
N LYS A 80 -9.74 -0.18 5.50
CA LYS A 80 -9.64 -0.12 6.97
C LYS A 80 -9.72 -1.51 7.61
N LYS A 81 -10.59 -2.40 7.12
CA LYS A 81 -10.70 -3.80 7.57
C LYS A 81 -9.40 -4.58 7.38
N TYR A 82 -8.69 -4.32 6.29
CA TYR A 82 -7.37 -4.91 6.02
C TYR A 82 -6.21 -4.20 6.75
N GLY A 83 -6.51 -3.17 7.54
CA GLY A 83 -5.58 -2.52 8.45
C GLY A 83 -4.84 -1.31 7.86
N LEU A 84 -5.25 -0.81 6.69
CA LEU A 84 -4.72 0.43 6.15
C LEU A 84 -5.29 1.62 6.90
N LYS A 85 -4.39 2.51 7.33
CA LYS A 85 -4.75 3.77 7.97
C LYS A 85 -4.82 4.85 6.89
N LEU A 86 -5.96 5.52 6.81
CA LEU A 86 -6.23 6.55 5.81
C LEU A 86 -6.39 7.91 6.51
N ALA A 87 -5.59 8.89 6.13
CA ALA A 87 -5.78 10.29 6.51
C ALA A 87 -6.30 11.08 5.29
N PRO A 88 -7.43 11.79 5.37
CA PRO A 88 -7.95 12.57 4.25
C PRO A 88 -6.97 13.67 3.80
N ASN A 89 -6.82 13.84 2.48
CA ASN A 89 -5.96 14.85 1.85
C ASN A 89 -6.72 15.73 0.83
N GLY A 90 -8.05 15.75 0.91
CA GLY A 90 -8.92 16.59 0.07
C GLY A 90 -9.77 15.82 -0.92
N GLN A 91 -10.52 16.57 -1.74
CA GLN A 91 -11.46 16.03 -2.72
C GLN A 91 -11.52 16.95 -3.95
N LYS A 92 -11.53 16.36 -5.15
CA LYS A 92 -11.66 17.10 -6.42
C LYS A 92 -12.32 16.24 -7.47
N ASN A 93 -13.30 16.79 -8.19
CA ASN A 93 -13.99 16.14 -9.31
C ASN A 93 -14.51 14.72 -9.00
N GLY A 94 -15.06 14.50 -7.80
CA GLY A 94 -15.57 13.19 -7.39
C GLY A 94 -14.48 12.16 -7.03
N VAL A 95 -13.22 12.58 -6.96
CA VAL A 95 -12.09 11.79 -6.45
C VAL A 95 -11.75 12.25 -5.05
N HIS A 96 -11.66 11.30 -4.12
CA HIS A 96 -11.23 11.53 -2.74
C HIS A 96 -9.76 11.14 -2.59
N TYR A 97 -8.96 12.06 -2.06
CA TYR A 97 -7.53 11.88 -1.87
C TYR A 97 -7.26 11.54 -0.40
N TYR A 98 -6.38 10.58 -0.17
CA TYR A 98 -5.92 10.15 1.15
C TYR A 98 -4.41 9.96 1.16
N TYR A 99 -3.83 10.11 2.34
CA TYR A 99 -2.57 9.48 2.67
C TYR A 99 -2.84 8.10 3.28
N GLY A 100 -2.36 7.05 2.63
CA GLY A 100 -2.23 5.72 3.20
C GLY A 100 -0.99 5.66 4.08
N ILE A 101 -1.18 5.56 5.39
CA ILE A 101 -0.10 5.67 6.38
C ILE A 101 0.52 4.29 6.64
N ASN A 102 1.79 4.14 6.26
CA ASN A 102 2.58 2.92 6.45
C ASN A 102 3.31 2.95 7.81
N ASN A 103 3.82 4.12 8.20
CA ASN A 103 4.49 4.34 9.49
C ASN A 103 3.93 5.56 10.22
N MET A 104 3.08 5.29 11.21
CA MET A 104 2.39 6.33 12.00
C MET A 104 3.36 7.20 12.81
N GLY A 105 4.50 6.66 13.27
CA GLY A 105 5.46 7.43 14.05
C GLY A 105 6.13 8.52 13.20
N ILE A 106 6.59 8.16 12.00
CA ILE A 106 7.16 9.12 11.05
C ILE A 106 6.10 10.09 10.56
N PHE A 107 4.90 9.59 10.21
CA PHE A 107 3.80 10.44 9.76
C PHE A 107 3.46 11.53 10.77
N ASN A 108 3.32 11.17 12.05
CA ASN A 108 2.98 12.14 13.10
C ASN A 108 4.12 13.13 13.36
N ASN A 109 5.38 12.66 13.35
CA ASN A 109 6.53 13.53 13.62
C ASN A 109 6.82 14.52 12.49
N TYR A 110 6.45 14.18 11.25
CA TYR A 110 6.76 14.97 10.04
C TYR A 110 5.52 15.41 9.27
N CYS A 111 4.36 15.47 9.93
CA CYS A 111 3.08 15.80 9.28
C CYS A 111 3.13 17.15 8.55
N ALA A 112 3.80 18.16 9.11
CA ALA A 112 3.94 19.47 8.48
C ALA A 112 4.67 19.39 7.12
N ILE A 113 5.67 18.51 6.98
CA ILE A 113 6.35 18.27 5.70
C ILE A 113 5.42 17.51 4.75
N ILE A 114 4.76 16.45 5.24
CA ILE A 114 3.88 15.59 4.45
C ILE A 114 2.69 16.38 3.87
N TYR A 115 2.11 17.29 4.65
CA TYR A 115 1.04 18.18 4.19
C TYR A 115 1.54 19.38 3.36
N GLY A 116 2.84 19.47 3.06
CA GLY A 116 3.42 20.56 2.27
C GLY A 116 3.46 21.92 2.97
N ILE A 117 3.25 21.96 4.29
CA ILE A 117 3.33 23.18 5.12
C ILE A 117 4.80 23.59 5.30
N THR A 118 5.71 22.60 5.35
CA THR A 118 7.16 22.80 5.47
C THR A 118 7.87 22.08 4.32
N ASN A 119 8.96 22.67 3.81
CA ASN A 119 9.74 22.04 2.74
C ASN A 119 10.46 20.78 3.24
N ILE A 120 10.38 19.68 2.50
CA ILE A 120 11.11 18.43 2.75
C ILE A 120 12.64 18.63 2.80
N ASP A 121 13.15 19.69 2.18
CA ASP A 121 14.58 20.04 2.19
C ASP A 121 15.12 20.49 3.56
N THR A 122 14.26 20.63 4.56
CA THR A 122 14.62 20.98 5.93
C THR A 122 15.20 19.82 6.75
N VAL A 123 15.14 18.57 6.25
CA VAL A 123 15.71 17.38 6.91
C VAL A 123 16.79 16.73 6.06
N ASP A 124 17.62 15.89 6.66
CA ASP A 124 18.67 15.15 5.96
C ASP A 124 18.10 14.10 4.99
N LYS A 125 18.91 13.65 4.03
CA LYS A 125 18.49 12.73 2.96
C LYS A 125 17.90 11.42 3.48
N GLU A 126 18.47 10.82 4.53
CA GLU A 126 17.99 9.55 5.07
C GLU A 126 16.59 9.73 5.70
N THR A 127 16.39 10.85 6.40
CA THR A 127 15.08 11.21 6.95
C THR A 127 14.06 11.49 5.85
N LYS A 128 14.44 12.19 4.76
CA LYS A 128 13.53 12.41 3.61
C LYS A 128 13.03 11.09 3.04
N GLU A 129 13.93 10.13 2.81
CA GLU A 129 13.58 8.81 2.29
C GLU A 129 12.61 8.08 3.24
N LYS A 130 12.86 8.11 4.54
CA LYS A 130 11.94 7.52 5.54
C LYS A 130 10.57 8.19 5.54
N ILE A 131 10.49 9.51 5.35
CA ILE A 131 9.22 10.23 5.25
C ILE A 131 8.46 9.78 4.00
N MET A 132 9.11 9.75 2.84
CA MET A 132 8.47 9.34 1.57
C MET A 132 8.00 7.89 1.60
N ASP A 133 8.74 6.98 2.26
CA ASP A 133 8.33 5.58 2.44
C ASP A 133 7.25 5.41 3.54
N SER A 134 7.01 6.42 4.37
CA SER A 134 6.08 6.33 5.50
C SER A 134 4.61 6.45 5.10
N TYR A 135 4.33 6.91 3.89
CA TYR A 135 2.97 7.07 3.37
C TYR A 135 2.91 6.85 1.86
N ASN A 136 1.69 6.69 1.33
CA ASN A 136 1.42 6.74 -0.10
C ASN A 136 0.20 7.63 -0.36
N GLU A 137 0.16 8.30 -1.50
CA GLU A 137 -1.04 8.98 -1.95
C GLU A 137 -2.01 7.97 -2.55
N ILE A 138 -3.27 8.04 -2.10
CA ILE A 138 -4.34 7.14 -2.50
C ILE A 138 -5.51 7.97 -2.98
N GLU A 139 -6.02 7.60 -4.15
CA GLU A 139 -7.20 8.19 -4.74
C GLU A 139 -8.30 7.13 -4.79
N ILE A 140 -9.48 7.50 -4.30
CA ILE A 140 -10.66 6.66 -4.36
C ILE A 140 -11.73 7.42 -5.16
N PHE A 141 -12.12 6.84 -6.29
CA PHE A 141 -13.14 7.36 -7.18
C PHE A 141 -14.54 7.07 -6.61
N LYS A 142 -15.54 7.82 -7.08
CA LYS A 142 -16.93 7.69 -6.61
C LYS A 142 -17.50 6.27 -6.77
N ASP A 143 -17.09 5.58 -7.83
CA ASP A 143 -17.48 4.20 -8.15
C ASP A 143 -16.69 3.13 -7.37
N GLY A 144 -15.82 3.54 -6.43
CA GLY A 144 -14.97 2.63 -5.68
C GLY A 144 -13.65 2.28 -6.37
N GLY A 145 -13.42 2.77 -7.59
CA GLY A 145 -12.12 2.67 -8.25
C GLY A 145 -11.01 3.21 -7.33
N ILE A 146 -9.82 2.63 -7.43
CA ILE A 146 -8.67 3.04 -6.60
C ILE A 146 -7.42 3.25 -7.46
N ARG A 147 -6.70 4.35 -7.18
CA ARG A 147 -5.34 4.59 -7.69
C ARG A 147 -4.41 4.85 -6.51
N ILE A 148 -3.23 4.25 -6.54
CA ILE A 148 -2.19 4.44 -5.52
C ILE A 148 -0.97 5.04 -6.22
N ALA A 149 -0.66 6.30 -5.92
CA ALA A 149 0.49 7.02 -6.47
C ALA A 149 1.75 6.74 -5.64
N TYR A 150 2.89 6.74 -6.34
CA TYR A 150 4.21 6.38 -5.83
C TYR A 150 5.19 7.53 -6.02
#